data_AF-A0A2N3VW29-F1
#
_entry.id   AF-A0A2N3VW29-F1
#
_cell.length_a   1.000
_cell.length_b   1.000
_cell.length_c   1.000
_cell.angle_alpha   90.00
_cell.angle_beta   90.00
_cell.angle_gamma   90.00
#
_symmetry.space_group_name_H-M   'P 1'
#
loop_
_entity.id
_entity.type
_entity.pdbx_description
1 polymer ?
#
loop_
_entity_poly.entity_id
_entity_poly.type
_entity_poly.pdbx_seq_one_letter_code
_entity_poly.pdbx_strand_id
1 'polypeptide(L)'
;MSPHPPLDLSRLSINQMTVKQLSLPQLCDACTESGVPGVGLWREPVRAYGVEAAARLVRDAGLSVTTLCRGGFFTTDEPHARVRALDDNRAAIDEAAVLGTDTLVLVSGGLPEGSRDLAGARERVADALAELGPYARARGVRLAIEPLHPMYASDRCVVSTLGQALDLAERFPAEEVGVVVDTYHLWWDDLAPAAVARAGAAGRIHAFQLADWVTPLPAGVLTGRGQLGDGVIDLPGWYERVGAAGYTGPVEVELFNEGLWGREGTQVLRETVERFGEVVRGAEAVPGGSVAPGGPVAPGGPGEPLAPFGRTASGLAARPGGPVSGVRYAFSTLGVPGLAVPEVVRLAVAHGYHGVELRAHPEEPVHPGIGARQRADVAAEFAAGGVRVLTVAGYARVADPDDAERLDALVDLAYDLGAAYVRVFPGGRGEPEDDGVAVERLRSVAALAADRGVRVLLETHDSHRTGTAVARVLDRVGAPSVGALWDVMHTWLGGESPVESYAALAPHLGYVQVKDIASAEDTTPLPLGAGVLPLADALAPLGPEGWLCWEYEKRWYPQAAELPGLLTAGRERLAALLARTATPRLP
;
A
#
# COMPACT_ATOMS: atom_id res chain seq x y z
N MET A 1 -42.77 27.16 3.23
CA MET A 1 -42.10 27.28 1.92
C MET A 1 -40.78 27.98 2.19
N SER A 2 -39.66 27.26 2.09
CA SER A 2 -38.33 27.81 2.44
C SER A 2 -37.96 28.96 1.50
N PRO A 3 -37.40 30.08 2.00
CA PRO A 3 -37.26 31.33 1.26
C PRO A 3 -36.04 31.39 0.31
N HIS A 4 -35.37 30.27 0.04
CA HIS A 4 -34.16 30.23 -0.78
C HIS A 4 -34.43 29.51 -2.10
N PRO A 5 -33.88 29.99 -3.23
CA PRO A 5 -33.91 29.25 -4.49
C PRO A 5 -33.29 27.85 -4.29
N PRO A 6 -33.73 26.85 -5.07
CA PRO A 6 -33.12 25.52 -5.04
C PRO A 6 -31.62 25.65 -5.30
N LEU A 7 -30.84 24.83 -4.58
CA LEU A 7 -29.38 24.84 -4.67
C LEU A 7 -28.95 24.48 -6.10
N ASP A 8 -28.13 25.32 -6.73
CA ASP A 8 -27.56 25.00 -8.04
C ASP A 8 -26.43 23.96 -7.88
N LEU A 9 -26.76 22.72 -8.23
CA LEU A 9 -25.83 21.58 -8.22
C LEU A 9 -25.21 21.32 -9.59
N SER A 10 -25.46 22.16 -10.60
CA SER A 10 -25.05 21.93 -12.00
C SER A 10 -23.54 21.71 -12.17
N ARG A 11 -22.73 22.25 -11.25
CA ARG A 11 -21.28 22.11 -11.24
C ARG A 11 -20.76 21.06 -10.25
N LEU A 12 -21.61 20.47 -9.40
CA LEU A 12 -21.13 19.52 -8.39
C LEU A 12 -20.65 18.22 -9.05
N SER A 13 -19.47 17.77 -8.67
CA SER A 13 -18.96 16.43 -8.93
C SER A 13 -18.60 15.74 -7.62
N ILE A 14 -18.87 14.44 -7.52
CA ILE A 14 -18.41 13.63 -6.39
C ILE A 14 -17.26 12.75 -6.87
N ASN A 15 -16.05 12.96 -6.32
CA ASN A 15 -14.99 11.97 -6.48
C ASN A 15 -15.40 10.71 -5.71
N GLN A 16 -15.32 9.54 -6.36
CA GLN A 16 -15.77 8.29 -5.77
C GLN A 16 -15.06 7.93 -4.45
N MET A 17 -13.86 8.48 -4.19
CA MET A 17 -13.18 8.26 -2.91
C MET A 17 -13.85 8.98 -1.74
N THR A 18 -14.69 9.99 -1.98
CA THR A 18 -15.51 10.62 -0.92
C THR A 18 -16.48 9.63 -0.27
N VAL A 19 -16.99 8.68 -1.04
CA VAL A 19 -17.90 7.62 -0.59
C VAL A 19 -17.41 6.25 -1.05
N LYS A 20 -16.13 5.97 -0.79
CA LYS A 20 -15.40 4.75 -1.19
C LYS A 20 -16.12 3.43 -0.89
N GLN A 21 -16.97 3.42 0.14
CA GLN A 21 -17.77 2.27 0.55
C GLN A 21 -18.89 1.90 -0.43
N LEU A 22 -19.28 2.79 -1.35
CA LEU A 22 -20.29 2.51 -2.38
C LEU A 22 -19.63 1.84 -3.59
N SER A 23 -20.25 0.74 -4.07
CA SER A 23 -19.90 0.19 -5.39
C SER A 23 -20.26 1.17 -6.51
N LEU A 24 -19.69 1.01 -7.72
CA LEU A 24 -20.00 1.91 -8.85
C LEU A 24 -21.51 2.04 -9.15
N PRO A 25 -22.32 0.96 -9.17
CA PRO A 25 -23.77 1.10 -9.32
C PRO A 25 -24.42 1.91 -8.19
N GLN A 26 -24.06 1.62 -6.94
CA GLN A 26 -24.60 2.35 -5.78
C GLN A 26 -24.18 3.83 -5.77
N LEU A 27 -22.97 4.15 -6.23
CA LEU A 27 -22.52 5.53 -6.42
C LEU A 27 -23.39 6.23 -7.47
N CYS A 28 -23.64 5.58 -8.61
CA CYS A 28 -24.47 6.16 -9.67
C CYS A 28 -25.89 6.42 -9.16
N ASP A 29 -26.51 5.41 -8.53
CA ASP A 29 -27.86 5.54 -7.96
C ASP A 29 -27.92 6.67 -6.92
N ALA A 30 -26.97 6.72 -5.99
CA ALA A 30 -26.94 7.74 -4.93
C ALA A 30 -26.70 9.16 -5.48
N CYS A 31 -25.86 9.31 -6.50
CA CYS A 31 -25.65 10.57 -7.22
C CYS A 31 -26.95 11.02 -7.92
N THR A 32 -27.59 10.13 -8.67
CA THR A 32 -28.86 10.41 -9.38
C THR A 32 -29.97 10.80 -8.39
N GLU A 33 -30.12 10.06 -7.28
CA GLU A 33 -31.10 10.37 -6.23
C GLU A 33 -30.84 11.72 -5.56
N SER A 34 -29.57 12.13 -5.46
CA SER A 34 -29.17 13.39 -4.82
C SER A 34 -29.03 14.57 -5.80
N GLY A 35 -29.36 14.36 -7.08
CA GLY A 35 -29.27 15.39 -8.12
C GLY A 35 -27.84 15.82 -8.47
N VAL A 36 -26.84 14.99 -8.17
CA VAL A 36 -25.44 15.23 -8.53
C VAL A 36 -25.24 14.92 -10.01
N PRO A 37 -24.74 15.85 -10.84
CA PRO A 37 -24.60 15.62 -12.29
C PRO A 37 -23.28 14.94 -12.69
N GLY A 38 -22.25 14.98 -11.84
CA GLY A 38 -20.90 14.54 -12.19
C GLY A 38 -20.24 13.61 -11.17
N VAL A 39 -19.36 12.73 -11.66
CA VAL A 39 -18.53 11.86 -10.82
C VAL A 39 -17.07 11.87 -11.29
N GLY A 40 -16.15 12.02 -10.35
CA GLY A 40 -14.72 11.74 -10.54
C GLY A 40 -14.44 10.29 -10.21
N LEU A 41 -13.89 9.52 -11.15
CA LEU A 41 -13.71 8.07 -10.98
C LEU A 41 -12.26 7.72 -10.67
N TRP A 42 -12.04 6.55 -10.06
CA TRP A 42 -10.70 5.98 -9.91
C TRP A 42 -10.50 4.75 -10.76
N ARG A 43 -9.28 4.62 -11.29
CA ARG A 43 -8.89 3.55 -12.21
C ARG A 43 -9.08 2.18 -11.58
N GLU A 44 -8.75 1.98 -10.30
CA GLU A 44 -8.82 0.66 -9.69
C GLU A 44 -10.27 0.12 -9.63
N PRO A 45 -11.29 0.84 -9.10
CA PRO A 45 -12.67 0.35 -9.13
C PRO A 45 -13.27 0.29 -10.54
N VAL A 46 -12.89 1.20 -11.45
CA VAL A 46 -13.31 1.14 -12.86
C VAL A 46 -12.80 -0.14 -13.53
N ARG A 47 -11.51 -0.46 -13.36
CA ARG A 47 -10.90 -1.68 -13.92
C ARG A 47 -11.54 -2.93 -13.33
N ALA A 48 -11.81 -2.95 -12.03
CA ALA A 48 -12.47 -4.07 -11.36
C ALA A 48 -13.89 -4.34 -11.89
N TYR A 49 -14.63 -3.29 -12.25
CA TYR A 49 -15.96 -3.39 -12.84
C TYR A 49 -15.92 -3.65 -14.36
N GLY A 50 -14.84 -3.23 -15.02
CA GLY A 50 -14.68 -3.20 -16.48
C GLY A 50 -14.91 -1.80 -17.03
N VAL A 51 -13.95 -1.28 -17.81
CA VAL A 51 -13.91 0.12 -18.25
C VAL A 51 -15.14 0.50 -19.10
N GLU A 52 -15.48 -0.31 -20.11
CA GLU A 52 -16.63 -0.07 -20.98
C GLU A 52 -17.97 -0.31 -20.27
N ALA A 53 -17.98 -1.18 -19.25
CA ALA A 53 -19.16 -1.40 -18.43
C ALA A 53 -19.41 -0.21 -17.50
N ALA A 54 -18.35 0.34 -16.89
CA ALA A 54 -18.42 1.54 -16.07
C ALA A 54 -18.86 2.76 -16.90
N ALA A 55 -18.28 2.95 -18.09
CA ALA A 55 -18.68 4.01 -19.01
C ALA A 55 -20.17 3.93 -19.40
N ARG A 56 -20.68 2.71 -19.63
CA ARG A 56 -22.11 2.48 -19.88
C ARG A 56 -22.96 2.82 -18.66
N LEU A 57 -22.60 2.28 -17.49
CA LEU A 57 -23.31 2.48 -16.24
C LEU A 57 -23.50 3.98 -15.92
N VAL A 58 -22.40 4.75 -15.96
CA VAL A 58 -22.44 6.19 -15.63
C VAL A 58 -23.30 6.97 -16.63
N ARG A 59 -23.16 6.67 -17.92
CA ARG A 59 -23.97 7.29 -18.98
C ARG A 59 -25.46 6.95 -18.84
N ASP A 60 -25.78 5.68 -18.57
CA ASP A 60 -27.16 5.21 -18.43
C ASP A 60 -27.83 5.82 -17.17
N ALA A 61 -27.05 6.14 -16.14
CA ALA A 61 -27.47 6.90 -14.96
C ALA A 61 -27.65 8.42 -15.22
N GLY A 62 -27.29 8.90 -16.41
CA GLY A 62 -27.36 10.32 -16.78
C GLY A 62 -26.26 11.19 -16.18
N LEU A 63 -25.17 10.57 -15.68
CA LEU A 63 -24.05 11.25 -15.04
C LEU A 63 -22.92 11.53 -16.05
N SER A 64 -22.13 12.55 -15.78
CA SER A 64 -20.88 12.84 -16.51
C SER A 64 -19.66 12.37 -15.71
N VAL A 65 -18.73 11.67 -16.37
CA VAL A 65 -17.40 11.44 -15.77
C VAL A 65 -16.60 12.73 -15.91
N THR A 66 -16.31 13.38 -14.79
CA THR A 66 -15.65 14.71 -14.78
C THR A 66 -14.14 14.57 -14.82
N THR A 67 -13.58 13.61 -14.09
CA THR A 67 -12.15 13.30 -14.06
C THR A 67 -11.91 11.79 -13.94
N LEU A 68 -10.71 11.36 -14.33
CA LEU A 68 -10.17 10.04 -13.96
C LEU A 68 -8.93 10.19 -13.08
N CYS A 69 -8.97 9.56 -11.91
CA CYS A 69 -7.87 9.47 -10.96
C CYS A 69 -7.25 8.06 -10.99
N ARG A 70 -5.97 7.90 -11.31
CA ARG A 70 -5.02 8.93 -11.75
C ARG A 70 -3.94 8.28 -12.62
N GLY A 71 -3.33 9.09 -13.46
CA GLY A 71 -2.01 8.84 -14.02
C GLY A 71 -0.92 9.33 -13.06
N GLY A 72 0.30 9.47 -13.59
CA GLY A 72 1.45 9.99 -12.87
C GLY A 72 2.56 8.97 -12.63
N PHE A 73 3.24 9.07 -11.48
CA PHE A 73 4.34 8.20 -11.05
C PHE A 73 5.55 8.14 -12.02
N PHE A 74 5.98 9.31 -12.51
CA PHE A 74 6.99 9.45 -13.58
C PHE A 74 8.44 9.50 -13.10
N THR A 75 8.65 9.55 -11.79
CA THR A 75 9.91 10.01 -11.19
C THR A 75 11.00 8.95 -11.12
N THR A 76 10.75 7.70 -11.51
CA THR A 76 11.77 6.65 -11.56
C THR A 76 12.89 7.01 -12.56
N ASP A 77 14.12 6.71 -12.19
CA ASP A 77 15.31 6.82 -13.03
C ASP A 77 15.72 5.47 -13.66
N GLU A 78 15.01 4.39 -13.34
CA GLU A 78 15.25 3.07 -13.92
C GLU A 78 14.56 2.98 -15.30
N PRO A 79 15.31 2.71 -16.40
CA PRO A 79 14.77 2.77 -17.75
C PRO A 79 13.53 1.89 -17.99
N HIS A 80 13.51 0.65 -17.49
CA HIS A 80 12.37 -0.25 -17.71
C HIS A 80 11.15 0.16 -16.89
N ALA A 81 11.33 0.61 -15.65
CA ALA A 81 10.28 1.15 -14.80
C ALA A 81 9.69 2.42 -15.41
N ARG A 82 10.51 3.28 -16.02
CA ARG A 82 10.04 4.46 -16.76
C ARG A 82 9.13 4.06 -17.92
N VAL A 83 9.53 3.08 -18.74
CA VAL A 83 8.69 2.58 -19.85
C VAL A 83 7.36 2.06 -19.31
N ARG A 84 7.37 1.24 -18.24
CA ARG A 84 6.14 0.73 -17.62
C ARG A 84 5.24 1.85 -17.10
N ALA A 85 5.81 2.88 -16.46
CA ALA A 85 5.06 4.03 -15.98
C ALA A 85 4.38 4.77 -17.15
N LEU A 86 5.10 4.99 -18.25
CA LEU A 86 4.55 5.63 -19.45
C LEU A 86 3.44 4.77 -20.10
N ASP A 87 3.62 3.45 -20.18
CA ASP A 87 2.60 2.55 -20.72
C ASP A 87 1.34 2.50 -19.84
N ASP A 88 1.49 2.49 -18.51
CA ASP A 88 0.34 2.58 -17.61
C ASP A 88 -0.40 3.91 -17.77
N ASN A 89 0.32 5.01 -18.01
CA ASN A 89 -0.29 6.31 -18.29
C ASN A 89 -0.98 6.36 -19.65
N ARG A 90 -0.45 5.70 -20.68
CA ARG A 90 -1.17 5.53 -21.96
C ARG A 90 -2.47 4.79 -21.75
N ALA A 91 -2.45 3.71 -20.97
CA ALA A 91 -3.67 2.99 -20.61
C ALA A 91 -4.64 3.87 -19.79
N ALA A 92 -4.15 4.70 -18.87
CA ALA A 92 -4.97 5.66 -18.13
C ALA A 92 -5.66 6.68 -19.06
N ILE A 93 -4.95 7.16 -20.09
CA ILE A 93 -5.49 8.05 -21.12
C ILE A 93 -6.55 7.33 -21.95
N ASP A 94 -6.29 6.09 -22.37
CA ASP A 94 -7.26 5.28 -23.10
C ASP A 94 -8.53 5.02 -22.26
N GLU A 95 -8.37 4.72 -20.97
CA GLU A 95 -9.47 4.58 -20.00
C GLU A 95 -10.29 5.86 -19.87
N ALA A 96 -9.63 7.02 -19.72
CA ALA A 96 -10.30 8.32 -19.66
C ALA A 96 -11.16 8.58 -20.90
N ALA A 97 -10.61 8.30 -22.09
CA ALA A 97 -11.33 8.44 -23.35
C ALA A 97 -12.54 7.50 -23.44
N VAL A 98 -12.42 6.24 -23.00
CA VAL A 98 -13.54 5.27 -23.00
C VAL A 98 -14.63 5.70 -22.01
N LEU A 99 -14.24 6.22 -20.85
CA LEU A 99 -15.17 6.75 -19.84
C LEU A 99 -15.85 8.05 -20.29
N GLY A 100 -15.33 8.71 -21.33
CA GLY A 100 -15.85 9.96 -21.88
C GLY A 100 -15.45 11.20 -21.10
N THR A 101 -14.41 11.13 -20.26
CA THR A 101 -13.80 12.31 -19.63
C THR A 101 -12.64 12.83 -20.47
N ASP A 102 -12.48 14.15 -20.50
CA ASP A 102 -11.38 14.83 -21.18
C ASP A 102 -10.22 15.16 -20.22
N THR A 103 -10.23 14.69 -18.97
CA THR A 103 -9.28 15.13 -17.93
C THR A 103 -8.75 13.94 -17.13
N LEU A 104 -7.45 13.68 -17.26
CA LEU A 104 -6.71 12.71 -16.43
C LEU A 104 -5.91 13.48 -15.38
N VAL A 105 -6.22 13.23 -14.10
CA VAL A 105 -5.48 13.78 -12.96
C VAL A 105 -4.14 13.06 -12.82
N LEU A 106 -3.06 13.79 -12.54
CA LEU A 106 -1.70 13.26 -12.42
C LEU A 106 -1.12 13.46 -11.02
N VAL A 107 -0.88 12.35 -10.32
CA VAL A 107 -0.05 12.32 -9.11
C VAL A 107 1.38 11.97 -9.53
N SER A 108 2.23 12.98 -9.66
CA SER A 108 3.48 12.91 -10.44
C SER A 108 4.51 11.88 -9.97
N GLY A 109 4.44 11.38 -8.74
CA GLY A 109 5.39 10.44 -8.13
C GLY A 109 6.33 11.10 -7.12
N GLY A 110 6.74 10.35 -6.08
CA GLY A 110 7.72 10.78 -5.07
C GLY A 110 9.16 10.67 -5.54
N LEU A 111 10.14 10.73 -4.63
CA LEU A 111 11.54 10.50 -4.97
C LEU A 111 11.79 8.99 -5.21
N PRO A 112 12.65 8.62 -6.20
CA PRO A 112 13.19 7.26 -6.27
C PRO A 112 13.91 6.89 -4.98
N GLU A 113 13.92 5.60 -4.66
CA GLU A 113 14.59 5.10 -3.46
C GLU A 113 16.08 5.52 -3.44
N GLY A 114 16.52 6.04 -2.29
CA GLY A 114 17.89 6.53 -2.11
C GLY A 114 18.21 7.86 -2.81
N SER A 115 17.33 8.36 -3.67
CA SER A 115 17.52 9.65 -4.35
C SER A 115 17.23 10.81 -3.40
N ARG A 116 17.99 11.90 -3.60
CA ARG A 116 17.77 13.21 -2.97
C ARG A 116 17.54 14.30 -4.02
N ASP A 117 17.42 13.90 -5.28
CA ASP A 117 17.38 14.81 -6.43
C ASP A 117 15.93 15.19 -6.79
N LEU A 118 15.37 16.11 -6.03
CA LEU A 118 14.04 16.66 -6.30
C LEU A 118 13.98 17.41 -7.64
N ALA A 119 15.07 18.07 -8.04
CA ALA A 119 15.12 18.81 -9.29
C ALA A 119 15.03 17.84 -10.48
N GLY A 120 15.89 16.81 -10.50
CA GLY A 120 15.84 15.79 -11.55
C GLY A 120 14.54 15.00 -11.55
N ALA A 121 13.94 14.73 -10.39
CA ALA A 121 12.62 14.09 -10.32
C ALA A 121 11.54 14.94 -11.02
N ARG A 122 11.53 16.26 -10.82
CA ARG A 122 10.61 17.18 -11.51
C ARG A 122 10.89 17.27 -13.01
N GLU A 123 12.14 17.23 -13.43
CA GLU A 123 12.46 17.20 -14.87
C GLU A 123 11.98 15.89 -15.52
N ARG A 124 12.04 14.74 -14.83
CA ARG A 124 11.46 13.49 -15.35
C ARG A 124 9.94 13.53 -15.51
N VAL A 125 9.24 14.34 -14.71
CA VAL A 125 7.82 14.66 -14.90
C VAL A 125 7.63 15.45 -16.20
N ALA A 126 8.44 16.48 -16.45
CA ALA A 126 8.39 17.23 -17.71
C ALA A 126 8.67 16.31 -18.92
N ASP A 127 9.67 15.44 -18.83
CA ASP A 127 9.99 14.48 -19.92
C ASP A 127 8.81 13.55 -20.22
N ALA A 128 8.11 13.08 -19.18
CA ALA A 128 6.92 12.22 -19.36
C ALA A 128 5.75 12.99 -19.98
N LEU A 129 5.52 14.24 -19.57
CA LEU A 129 4.49 15.10 -20.16
C LEU A 129 4.77 15.39 -21.65
N ALA A 130 6.04 15.57 -22.03
CA ALA A 130 6.44 15.76 -23.42
C ALA A 130 6.07 14.55 -24.31
N GLU A 131 6.16 13.34 -23.76
CA GLU A 131 5.83 12.10 -24.46
C GLU A 131 4.32 11.81 -24.48
N LEU A 132 3.63 12.06 -23.36
CA LEU A 132 2.23 11.71 -23.18
C LEU A 132 1.26 12.80 -23.69
N GLY A 133 1.65 14.07 -23.70
CA GLY A 133 0.79 15.19 -24.14
C GLY A 133 0.19 14.98 -25.53
N PRO A 134 1.02 14.71 -26.57
CA PRO A 134 0.50 14.42 -27.91
C PRO A 134 -0.38 13.17 -27.97
N TYR A 135 -0.07 12.12 -27.19
CA TYR A 135 -0.86 10.89 -27.12
C TYR A 135 -2.24 11.13 -26.49
N ALA A 136 -2.29 11.93 -25.42
CA ALA A 136 -3.50 12.35 -24.73
C ALA A 136 -4.38 13.22 -25.63
N ARG A 137 -3.79 14.22 -26.29
CA ARG A 137 -4.47 15.07 -27.26
C ARG A 137 -5.16 14.28 -28.37
N ALA A 138 -4.48 13.27 -28.93
CA ALA A 138 -5.05 12.43 -29.99
C ALA A 138 -6.30 11.67 -29.55
N ARG A 139 -6.54 11.55 -28.23
CA ARG A 139 -7.71 10.90 -27.61
C ARG A 139 -8.69 11.87 -26.97
N GLY A 140 -8.46 13.18 -27.15
CA GLY A 140 -9.28 14.22 -26.53
C GLY A 140 -9.12 14.31 -25.01
N VAL A 141 -7.99 13.84 -24.46
CA VAL A 141 -7.70 13.86 -23.03
C VAL A 141 -6.62 14.90 -22.73
N ARG A 142 -6.82 15.65 -21.66
CA ARG A 142 -5.90 16.64 -21.09
C ARG A 142 -5.26 16.07 -19.84
N LEU A 143 -4.01 16.43 -19.61
CA LEU A 143 -3.21 16.00 -18.48
C LEU A 143 -3.19 17.11 -17.42
N ALA A 144 -3.78 16.86 -16.26
CA ALA A 144 -3.86 17.84 -15.18
C ALA A 144 -2.88 17.48 -14.06
N ILE A 145 -1.81 18.27 -13.92
CA ILE A 145 -0.83 18.10 -12.85
C ILE A 145 -1.47 18.49 -11.52
N GLU A 146 -1.57 17.54 -10.59
CA GLU A 146 -2.04 17.80 -9.24
C GLU A 146 -0.83 18.06 -8.32
N PRO A 147 -0.59 19.32 -7.91
CA PRO A 147 0.34 19.59 -6.83
C PRO A 147 -0.23 19.05 -5.52
N LEU A 148 0.54 18.23 -4.81
CA LEU A 148 0.11 17.66 -3.53
C LEU A 148 0.75 18.41 -2.36
N HIS A 149 0.10 18.36 -1.19
CA HIS A 149 0.65 18.96 0.03
C HIS A 149 2.11 18.53 0.28
N PRO A 150 3.04 19.41 0.71
CA PRO A 150 4.47 19.11 0.85
C PRO A 150 4.83 17.89 1.72
N MET A 151 3.94 17.48 2.61
CA MET A 151 4.07 16.25 3.40
C MET A 151 4.19 14.98 2.54
N TYR A 152 3.75 15.05 1.28
CA TYR A 152 3.77 13.95 0.31
C TYR A 152 4.93 14.02 -0.68
N ALA A 153 5.84 14.99 -0.53
CA ALA A 153 6.92 15.25 -1.48
C ALA A 153 7.91 14.09 -1.61
N SER A 154 8.12 13.34 -0.52
CA SER A 154 9.06 12.22 -0.49
C SER A 154 8.59 11.01 -1.27
N ASP A 155 7.30 10.71 -1.26
CA ASP A 155 6.79 9.37 -1.58
C ASP A 155 5.58 9.35 -2.52
N ARG A 156 4.85 10.47 -2.71
CA ARG A 156 3.70 10.52 -3.64
C ARG A 156 3.85 11.53 -4.77
N CYS A 157 4.33 12.74 -4.51
CA CYS A 157 4.40 13.78 -5.55
C CYS A 157 5.45 14.84 -5.25
N VAL A 158 6.49 14.90 -6.08
CA VAL A 158 7.57 15.90 -5.97
C VAL A 158 7.15 17.33 -6.35
N VAL A 159 5.92 17.53 -6.86
CA VAL A 159 5.33 18.82 -7.20
C VAL A 159 4.38 19.22 -6.06
N SER A 160 4.70 20.30 -5.33
CA SER A 160 4.02 20.58 -4.06
C SER A 160 3.32 21.94 -3.96
N THR A 161 3.44 22.77 -4.98
CA THR A 161 2.76 24.09 -5.04
C THR A 161 2.16 24.28 -6.41
N LEU A 162 1.11 25.10 -6.50
CA LEU A 162 0.49 25.43 -7.78
C LEU A 162 1.48 26.15 -8.72
N GLY A 163 2.38 26.97 -8.18
CA GLY A 163 3.45 27.61 -8.95
C GLY A 163 4.38 26.60 -9.63
N GLN A 164 4.84 25.58 -8.89
CA GLN A 164 5.69 24.52 -9.46
C GLN A 164 4.97 23.72 -10.54
N ALA A 165 3.68 23.43 -10.34
CA ALA A 165 2.87 22.73 -11.34
C ALA A 165 2.74 23.57 -12.62
N LEU A 166 2.52 24.88 -12.50
CA LEU A 166 2.45 25.80 -13.64
C LEU A 166 3.78 25.92 -14.38
N ASP A 167 4.91 26.01 -13.67
CA ASP A 167 6.23 26.09 -14.30
C ASP A 167 6.58 24.82 -15.13
N LEU A 168 5.99 23.68 -14.79
CA LEU A 168 6.05 22.46 -15.60
C LEU A 168 5.04 22.50 -16.76
N ALA A 169 3.78 22.82 -16.48
CA ALA A 169 2.69 22.82 -17.46
C ALA A 169 2.92 23.83 -18.60
N GLU A 170 3.49 25.00 -18.31
CA GLU A 170 3.73 26.08 -19.28
C GLU A 170 4.76 25.74 -20.37
N ARG A 171 5.48 24.64 -20.22
CA ARG A 171 6.36 24.09 -21.26
C ARG A 171 5.57 23.43 -22.41
N PHE A 172 4.27 23.22 -22.23
CA PHE A 172 3.38 22.51 -23.16
C PHE A 172 2.14 23.35 -23.50
N PRO A 173 1.42 23.04 -24.61
CA PRO A 173 0.16 23.71 -24.95
C PRO A 173 -0.87 23.65 -23.81
N ALA A 174 -1.62 24.73 -23.61
CA ALA A 174 -2.59 24.83 -22.50
C ALA A 174 -3.75 23.85 -22.64
N GLU A 175 -4.08 23.45 -23.87
CA GLU A 175 -5.06 22.42 -24.17
C GLU A 175 -4.55 20.99 -23.94
N GLU A 176 -3.25 20.79 -23.69
CA GLU A 176 -2.66 19.46 -23.44
C GLU A 176 -2.34 19.25 -21.96
N VAL A 177 -1.69 20.24 -21.33
CA VAL A 177 -1.23 20.14 -19.95
C VAL A 177 -1.70 21.34 -19.13
N GLY A 178 -2.42 21.06 -18.06
CA GLY A 178 -2.91 22.02 -17.10
C GLY A 178 -2.64 21.59 -15.67
N VAL A 179 -3.40 22.16 -14.75
CA VAL A 179 -3.25 21.96 -13.31
C VAL A 179 -4.59 21.64 -12.66
N VAL A 180 -4.51 20.89 -11.58
CA VAL A 180 -5.61 20.72 -10.63
C VAL A 180 -5.44 21.74 -9.51
N VAL A 181 -6.52 22.44 -9.16
CA VAL A 181 -6.57 23.23 -7.92
C VAL A 181 -7.29 22.36 -6.89
N ASP A 182 -6.57 21.80 -5.92
CA ASP A 182 -7.16 21.07 -4.79
C ASP A 182 -6.94 21.89 -3.50
N THR A 183 -8.03 22.23 -2.80
CA THR A 183 -7.94 23.07 -1.60
C THR A 183 -7.15 22.42 -0.47
N TYR A 184 -7.25 21.10 -0.28
CA TYR A 184 -6.51 20.39 0.76
C TYR A 184 -4.99 20.48 0.53
N HIS A 185 -4.58 20.52 -0.73
CA HIS A 185 -3.17 20.62 -1.09
C HIS A 185 -2.62 22.04 -1.11
N LEU A 186 -3.47 23.06 -1.28
CA LEU A 186 -3.04 24.44 -1.57
C LEU A 186 -3.41 25.49 -0.52
N TRP A 187 -4.30 25.20 0.44
CA TRP A 187 -4.83 26.23 1.35
C TRP A 187 -3.77 26.96 2.19
N TRP A 188 -2.64 26.30 2.47
CA TRP A 188 -1.56 26.79 3.33
C TRP A 188 -0.57 27.72 2.60
N ASP A 189 -0.57 27.70 1.26
CA ASP A 189 0.41 28.39 0.41
C ASP A 189 -0.06 29.84 0.15
N ASP A 190 0.69 30.81 0.66
CA ASP A 190 0.41 32.24 0.53
C ASP A 190 0.57 32.75 -0.92
N LEU A 191 1.28 32.01 -1.77
CA LEU A 191 1.46 32.31 -3.19
C LEU A 191 0.37 31.69 -4.07
N ALA A 192 -0.39 30.72 -3.55
CA ALA A 192 -1.40 30.01 -4.33
C ALA A 192 -2.48 30.93 -4.94
N PRO A 193 -2.96 32.02 -4.28
CA PRO A 193 -3.92 32.92 -4.89
C PRO A 193 -3.45 33.56 -6.20
N ALA A 194 -2.19 34.02 -6.25
CA ALA A 194 -1.60 34.57 -7.47
C ALA A 194 -1.39 33.48 -8.53
N ALA A 195 -1.02 32.27 -8.12
CA ALA A 195 -0.89 31.13 -9.02
C ALA A 195 -2.24 30.71 -9.64
N VAL A 196 -3.36 30.77 -8.90
CA VAL A 196 -4.71 30.53 -9.46
C VAL A 196 -5.05 31.55 -10.54
N ALA A 197 -4.79 32.84 -10.30
CA ALA A 197 -5.02 33.88 -11.29
C ALA A 197 -4.16 33.67 -12.56
N ARG A 198 -2.88 33.29 -12.39
CA ARG A 198 -1.97 32.92 -13.49
C ARG A 198 -2.51 31.71 -14.28
N ALA A 199 -2.93 30.66 -13.59
CA ALA A 199 -3.50 29.46 -14.21
C ALA A 199 -4.76 29.78 -15.03
N GLY A 200 -5.66 30.60 -14.47
CA GLY A 200 -6.88 31.04 -15.12
C GLY A 200 -6.63 31.89 -16.37
N ALA A 201 -5.75 32.89 -16.27
CA ALA A 201 -5.36 33.75 -17.39
C ALA A 201 -4.75 32.95 -18.56
N ALA A 202 -4.08 31.84 -18.27
CA ALA A 202 -3.51 30.93 -19.26
C ALA A 202 -4.47 29.82 -19.74
N GLY A 203 -5.69 29.73 -19.20
CA GLY A 203 -6.64 28.66 -19.52
C GLY A 203 -6.21 27.27 -19.05
N ARG A 204 -5.46 27.18 -17.94
CA ARG A 204 -4.80 25.94 -17.48
C ARG A 204 -5.44 25.27 -16.26
N ILE A 205 -6.52 25.83 -15.70
CA ILE A 205 -7.26 25.15 -14.64
C ILE A 205 -8.10 24.06 -15.30
N HIS A 206 -7.63 22.80 -15.24
CA HIS A 206 -8.31 21.66 -15.88
C HIS A 206 -9.26 20.94 -14.92
N ALA A 207 -9.00 21.01 -13.62
CA ALA A 207 -9.90 20.52 -12.58
C ALA A 207 -9.82 21.38 -11.31
N PHE A 208 -10.90 21.39 -10.54
CA PHE A 208 -11.00 22.06 -9.24
C PHE A 208 -11.63 21.11 -8.22
N GLN A 209 -10.91 20.83 -7.14
CA GLN A 209 -11.29 19.92 -6.09
C GLN A 209 -11.44 20.62 -4.73
N LEU A 210 -12.44 20.22 -3.97
CA LEU A 210 -12.73 20.69 -2.62
C LEU A 210 -12.56 19.58 -1.60
N ALA A 211 -11.86 19.93 -0.52
CA ALA A 211 -11.78 19.21 0.72
C ALA A 211 -11.37 20.18 1.83
N ASP A 212 -11.76 19.88 3.07
CA ASP A 212 -11.40 20.71 4.22
C ASP A 212 -10.19 20.16 4.98
N TRP A 213 -9.54 21.00 5.78
CA TRP A 213 -8.41 20.63 6.62
C TRP A 213 -8.81 20.55 8.09
N VAL A 214 -8.75 19.34 8.66
CA VAL A 214 -9.09 19.08 10.07
C VAL A 214 -7.84 18.76 10.88
N THR A 215 -7.86 19.12 12.16
CA THR A 215 -6.80 18.82 13.13
C THR A 215 -7.37 18.20 14.40
N PRO A 216 -6.71 17.20 15.01
CA PRO A 216 -5.41 16.64 14.64
C PRO A 216 -5.47 15.79 13.35
N LEU A 217 -4.36 15.74 12.62
CA LEU A 217 -4.22 14.83 11.48
C LEU A 217 -4.07 13.37 11.97
N PRO A 218 -4.59 12.39 11.24
CA PRO A 218 -4.37 10.98 11.56
C PRO A 218 -2.92 10.56 11.30
N ALA A 219 -2.51 9.45 11.91
CA ALA A 219 -1.24 8.82 11.57
C ALA A 219 -1.19 8.48 10.07
N GLY A 220 -0.05 8.72 9.42
CA GLY A 220 0.13 8.55 7.98
C GLY A 220 -0.47 9.66 7.11
N VAL A 221 -1.21 10.62 7.69
CA VAL A 221 -1.76 11.88 7.12
C VAL A 221 -2.70 11.77 5.91
N LEU A 222 -2.68 10.66 5.17
CA LEU A 222 -3.42 10.46 3.92
C LEU A 222 -4.94 10.63 4.07
N THR A 223 -5.51 10.06 5.14
CA THR A 223 -6.95 10.06 5.41
C THR A 223 -7.37 11.23 6.31
N GLY A 224 -6.62 12.33 6.25
CA GLY A 224 -6.81 13.54 7.05
C GLY A 224 -7.68 14.62 6.42
N ARG A 225 -8.37 14.35 5.31
CA ARG A 225 -9.30 15.33 4.70
C ARG A 225 -10.57 15.43 5.55
N GLY A 226 -11.08 16.63 5.77
CA GLY A 226 -12.34 16.88 6.48
C GLY A 226 -13.53 16.98 5.54
N GLN A 227 -14.75 16.74 6.08
CA GLN A 227 -15.97 17.15 5.40
C GLN A 227 -15.98 18.67 5.22
N LEU A 228 -16.64 19.15 4.16
CA LEU A 228 -16.70 20.57 3.84
C LEU A 228 -17.31 21.37 5.00
N GLY A 229 -16.56 22.34 5.53
CA GLY A 229 -16.97 23.21 6.62
C GLY A 229 -16.67 22.69 8.03
N ASP A 230 -16.13 21.47 8.16
CA ASP A 230 -15.70 20.94 9.46
C ASP A 230 -14.28 21.40 9.83
N GLY A 231 -13.53 21.96 8.88
CA GLY A 231 -12.12 22.34 9.05
C GLY A 231 -11.89 23.85 9.06
N VAL A 232 -10.71 24.25 8.60
CA VAL A 232 -10.22 25.64 8.67
C VAL A 232 -10.08 26.32 7.31
N ILE A 233 -10.36 25.63 6.20
CA ILE A 233 -10.16 26.19 4.87
C ILE A 233 -11.30 27.16 4.56
N ASP A 234 -10.96 28.36 4.05
CA ASP A 234 -11.92 29.30 3.46
C ASP A 234 -12.45 28.78 2.11
N LEU A 235 -13.29 27.75 2.16
CA LEU A 235 -13.87 27.11 0.98
C LEU A 235 -14.67 28.08 0.10
N PRO A 236 -15.53 28.98 0.65
CA PRO A 236 -16.21 30.00 -0.14
C PRO A 236 -15.24 30.92 -0.90
N GLY A 237 -14.19 31.42 -0.23
CA GLY A 237 -13.19 32.27 -0.85
C GLY A 237 -12.37 31.55 -1.94
N TRP A 238 -12.09 30.25 -1.77
CA TRP A 238 -11.47 29.44 -2.83
C TRP A 238 -12.39 29.22 -4.02
N TYR A 239 -13.68 28.95 -3.79
CA TYR A 239 -14.68 28.80 -4.84
C TYR A 239 -14.82 30.09 -5.67
N GLU A 240 -14.95 31.24 -5.01
CA GLU A 240 -14.99 32.55 -5.67
C GLU A 240 -13.70 32.81 -6.45
N ARG A 241 -12.53 32.57 -5.85
CA ARG A 241 -11.23 32.84 -6.47
C ARG A 241 -11.02 32.04 -7.76
N VAL A 242 -11.34 30.75 -7.75
CA VAL A 242 -11.20 29.88 -8.93
C VAL A 242 -12.22 30.26 -9.99
N GLY A 243 -13.46 30.61 -9.59
CA GLY A 243 -14.47 31.14 -10.50
C GLY A 243 -14.07 32.47 -11.15
N ALA A 244 -13.52 33.41 -10.38
CA ALA A 244 -13.04 34.71 -10.86
C ALA A 244 -11.82 34.57 -11.78
N ALA A 245 -11.04 33.50 -11.65
CA ALA A 245 -9.97 33.14 -12.57
C ALA A 245 -10.49 32.58 -13.91
N GLY A 246 -11.81 32.39 -14.06
CA GLY A 246 -12.46 31.98 -15.31
C GLY A 246 -12.80 30.49 -15.39
N TYR A 247 -12.60 29.71 -14.33
CA TYR A 247 -12.96 28.30 -14.34
C TYR A 247 -14.46 28.08 -14.12
N THR A 248 -15.13 27.56 -15.15
CA THR A 248 -16.58 27.29 -15.16
C THR A 248 -16.92 25.79 -15.14
N GLY A 249 -15.92 24.91 -15.11
CA GLY A 249 -16.09 23.47 -15.09
C GLY A 249 -16.62 22.90 -13.76
N PRO A 250 -16.73 21.57 -13.64
CA PRO A 250 -17.18 20.90 -12.43
C PRO A 250 -16.29 21.21 -11.21
N VAL A 251 -16.89 21.23 -10.04
CA VAL A 251 -16.22 21.34 -8.74
C VAL A 251 -16.38 20.02 -8.02
N GLU A 252 -15.26 19.32 -7.86
CA GLU A 252 -15.24 17.95 -7.41
C GLU A 252 -14.94 17.85 -5.91
N VAL A 253 -15.79 17.19 -5.14
CA VAL A 253 -15.51 16.95 -3.72
C VAL A 253 -14.76 15.62 -3.57
N GLU A 254 -13.53 15.66 -3.03
CA GLU A 254 -12.66 14.49 -2.84
C GLU A 254 -12.20 14.35 -1.39
N LEU A 255 -12.79 13.40 -0.66
CA LEU A 255 -12.53 13.19 0.76
C LEU A 255 -11.93 11.81 1.03
N PHE A 256 -10.68 11.79 1.52
CA PHE A 256 -10.09 10.61 2.17
C PHE A 256 -10.24 10.76 3.68
N ASN A 257 -11.18 10.03 4.28
CA ASN A 257 -11.44 10.10 5.71
C ASN A 257 -12.04 8.79 6.23
N GLU A 258 -11.31 8.11 7.12
CA GLU A 258 -11.76 6.83 7.70
C GLU A 258 -13.07 6.95 8.49
N GLY A 259 -13.28 8.07 9.17
CA GLY A 259 -14.52 8.33 9.90
C GLY A 259 -15.72 8.49 8.98
N LEU A 260 -15.55 9.13 7.82
CA LEU A 260 -16.60 9.23 6.81
C LEU A 260 -16.84 7.86 6.13
N TRP A 261 -15.78 7.12 5.82
CA TRP A 261 -15.92 5.78 5.22
C TRP A 261 -16.53 4.73 6.16
N GLY A 262 -16.40 4.92 7.47
CA GLY A 262 -17.07 4.10 8.48
C GLY A 262 -18.58 4.35 8.61
N ARG A 263 -19.12 5.37 7.94
CA ARG A 263 -20.55 5.70 7.92
C ARG A 263 -21.23 5.14 6.67
N GLU A 264 -22.57 5.16 6.68
CA GLU A 264 -23.37 4.80 5.51
C GLU A 264 -23.10 5.79 4.35
N GLY A 265 -22.75 5.28 3.17
CA GLY A 265 -22.25 6.08 2.05
C GLY A 265 -23.28 7.05 1.47
N THR A 266 -24.54 6.66 1.35
CA THR A 266 -25.59 7.55 0.82
C THR A 266 -25.88 8.72 1.77
N GLN A 267 -25.75 8.52 3.08
CA GLN A 267 -25.82 9.58 4.07
C GLN A 267 -24.64 10.54 3.96
N VAL A 268 -23.41 10.03 3.80
CA VAL A 268 -22.23 10.87 3.60
C VAL A 268 -22.34 11.67 2.30
N LEU A 269 -22.82 11.07 1.22
CA LEU A 269 -23.04 11.77 -0.05
C LEU A 269 -24.06 12.90 0.12
N ARG A 270 -25.22 12.64 0.76
CA ARG A 270 -26.25 13.65 0.99
C ARG A 270 -25.73 14.81 1.84
N GLU A 271 -25.00 14.51 2.92
CA GLU A 271 -24.34 15.54 3.73
C GLU A 271 -23.37 16.36 2.86
N THR A 272 -22.57 15.70 2.02
CA THR A 272 -21.61 16.38 1.14
C THR A 272 -22.30 17.33 0.16
N VAL A 273 -23.45 16.93 -0.41
CA VAL A 273 -24.28 17.76 -1.29
C VAL A 273 -24.80 19.00 -0.54
N GLU A 274 -25.29 18.81 0.69
CA GLU A 274 -25.76 19.90 1.55
C GLU A 274 -24.63 20.90 1.87
N ARG A 275 -23.48 20.40 2.31
CA ARG A 275 -22.31 21.22 2.66
C ARG A 275 -21.70 21.92 1.45
N PHE A 276 -21.64 21.28 0.29
CA PHE A 276 -21.26 21.93 -0.96
C PHE A 276 -22.18 23.15 -1.22
N GLY A 277 -23.48 22.99 -0.98
CA GLY A 277 -24.42 24.07 -1.11
C GLY A 277 -24.18 25.25 -0.18
N GLU A 278 -23.70 25.00 1.03
CA GLU A 278 -23.28 26.04 1.96
C GLU A 278 -22.05 26.79 1.47
N VAL A 279 -21.07 26.08 0.88
CA VAL A 279 -19.89 26.70 0.27
C VAL A 279 -20.30 27.65 -0.86
N VAL A 280 -21.17 27.21 -1.77
CA VAL A 280 -21.64 28.04 -2.90
C VAL A 280 -22.40 29.28 -2.41
N ARG A 281 -23.35 29.12 -1.47
CA ARG A 281 -24.07 30.27 -0.89
C ARG A 281 -23.15 31.23 -0.14
N GLY A 282 -22.13 30.69 0.54
CA GLY A 282 -21.10 31.48 1.20
C GLY A 282 -20.35 32.36 0.21
N ALA A 283 -20.02 31.83 -0.98
CA ALA A 283 -19.32 32.57 -2.02
C ALA A 283 -20.20 33.66 -2.66
N GLU A 284 -21.51 33.42 -2.81
CA GLU A 284 -22.47 34.41 -3.34
C GLU A 284 -22.77 35.54 -2.36
N ALA A 285 -22.64 35.30 -1.05
CA ALA A 285 -22.95 36.26 0.00
C ALA A 285 -21.86 37.32 0.23
N VAL A 286 -20.66 37.16 -0.34
CA VAL A 286 -19.55 38.12 -0.24
C VAL A 286 -19.68 39.16 -1.37
N PRO A 287 -20.00 40.44 -1.09
CA PRO A 287 -20.12 41.43 -2.15
C PRO A 287 -18.73 41.88 -2.61
N GLY A 288 -18.33 41.52 -3.84
CA GLY A 288 -17.38 42.22 -4.70
C GLY A 288 -16.21 42.93 -4.01
N GLY A 289 -15.36 42.20 -3.30
CA GLY A 289 -14.12 42.71 -2.74
C GLY A 289 -12.98 42.60 -3.75
N SER A 290 -12.81 43.61 -4.61
CA SER A 290 -11.56 43.80 -5.37
C SER A 290 -10.38 43.87 -4.40
N VAL A 291 -9.65 42.77 -4.21
CA VAL A 291 -8.34 42.80 -3.56
C VAL A 291 -7.35 43.33 -4.59
N ALA A 292 -7.03 44.62 -4.50
CA ALA A 292 -5.93 45.22 -5.24
C ALA A 292 -4.61 44.52 -4.86
N PRO A 293 -3.66 44.34 -5.80
CA PRO A 293 -2.38 43.72 -5.48
C PRO A 293 -1.63 44.60 -4.48
N GLY A 294 -1.39 44.06 -3.28
CA GLY A 294 -0.59 44.71 -2.25
C GLY A 294 0.80 45.05 -2.78
N GLY A 295 1.20 46.32 -2.64
CA GLY A 295 2.51 46.82 -3.04
C GLY A 295 3.68 46.16 -2.30
N PRO A 296 4.92 46.35 -2.80
CA PRO A 296 6.07 45.60 -2.35
C PRO A 296 6.44 45.92 -0.90
N VAL A 297 6.66 44.88 -0.11
CA VAL A 297 7.22 44.98 1.24
C VAL A 297 8.72 45.28 1.11
N ALA A 298 9.18 46.34 1.78
CA ALA A 298 10.57 46.77 1.79
C ALA A 298 11.48 45.76 2.54
N PRO A 299 12.76 45.63 2.15
CA PRO A 299 13.66 44.65 2.75
C PRO A 299 14.10 45.08 4.15
N GLY A 300 13.88 44.20 5.13
CA GLY A 300 14.45 44.32 6.48
C GLY A 300 15.97 44.09 6.47
N GLY A 301 16.69 44.90 7.26
CA GLY A 301 18.14 44.94 7.36
C GLY A 301 18.82 43.68 7.94
N PRO A 302 20.16 43.67 8.01
CA PRO A 302 20.96 42.46 8.09
C PRO A 302 20.91 41.83 9.49
N GLY A 303 20.49 40.56 9.55
CA GLY A 303 20.68 39.70 10.72
C GLY A 303 22.13 39.21 10.82
N GLU A 304 22.63 39.16 12.05
CA GLU A 304 23.97 38.70 12.43
C GLU A 304 24.30 37.28 11.92
N PRO A 305 25.59 36.97 11.70
CA PRO A 305 26.01 35.69 11.14
C PRO A 305 26.02 34.58 12.20
N LEU A 306 25.27 33.50 11.94
CA LEU A 306 25.42 32.23 12.64
C LEU A 306 26.74 31.55 12.21
N ALA A 307 27.52 31.11 13.20
CA ALA A 307 28.81 30.45 13.03
C ALA A 307 28.71 29.08 12.32
N PRO A 308 29.79 28.61 11.66
CA PRO A 308 29.74 27.41 10.82
C PRO A 308 29.88 26.14 11.68
N PHE A 309 28.90 25.24 11.60
CA PHE A 309 29.08 23.87 12.07
C PHE A 309 29.70 23.02 10.96
N GLY A 310 30.91 22.54 11.27
CA GLY A 310 31.78 21.79 10.38
C GLY A 310 31.20 20.43 9.97
N ARG A 311 31.56 20.04 8.75
CA ARG A 311 31.39 18.68 8.23
C ARG A 311 32.21 17.71 9.07
N THR A 312 31.57 16.64 9.51
CA THR A 312 32.25 15.34 9.66
C THR A 312 31.51 14.32 8.81
N ALA A 313 32.25 13.76 7.86
CA ALA A 313 31.85 12.57 7.12
C ALA A 313 32.19 11.36 7.99
N SER A 314 31.18 10.55 8.34
CA SER A 314 31.29 9.15 8.79
C SER A 314 29.96 8.76 9.43
N GLY A 315 29.22 7.85 8.79
CA GLY A 315 28.08 7.21 9.43
C GLY A 315 27.15 6.56 8.43
N LEU A 316 27.40 5.30 8.08
CA LEU A 316 26.34 4.41 7.62
C LEU A 316 25.23 4.42 8.68
N ALA A 317 24.04 4.89 8.31
CA ALA A 317 22.88 4.82 9.19
C ALA A 317 22.51 3.35 9.39
N ALA A 318 22.55 2.91 10.64
CA ALA A 318 22.09 1.61 11.06
C ALA A 318 20.58 1.44 10.77
N ARG A 319 20.20 0.23 10.33
CA ARG A 319 18.82 -0.23 10.18
C ARG A 319 18.07 -0.11 11.52
N PRO A 320 16.76 0.20 11.54
CA PRO A 320 16.00 0.29 12.77
C PRO A 320 15.86 -1.11 13.39
N GLY A 321 16.26 -1.23 14.64
CA GLY A 321 16.32 -2.48 15.40
C GLY A 321 17.73 -2.73 15.92
N GLY A 322 18.05 -2.22 17.12
CA GLY A 322 19.23 -2.68 17.84
C GLY A 322 19.17 -4.21 18.04
N PRO A 323 20.31 -4.89 18.19
CA PRO A 323 20.32 -6.34 18.36
C PRO A 323 19.52 -6.72 19.62
N VAL A 324 18.35 -7.30 19.41
CA VAL A 324 17.64 -8.01 20.48
C VAL A 324 18.35 -9.34 20.62
N SER A 325 19.17 -9.50 21.66
CA SER A 325 19.81 -10.77 21.98
C SER A 325 18.75 -11.79 22.38
N GLY A 326 18.68 -12.94 21.71
CA GLY A 326 17.75 -14.01 22.06
C GLY A 326 16.82 -14.47 20.92
N VAL A 327 16.13 -15.60 21.17
CA VAL A 327 15.14 -16.18 20.24
C VAL A 327 13.98 -15.22 20.03
N ARG A 328 13.59 -15.04 18.76
CA ARG A 328 12.48 -14.18 18.34
C ARG A 328 11.23 -15.02 18.03
N TYR A 329 10.08 -14.47 18.39
CA TYR A 329 8.78 -15.12 18.22
C TYR A 329 8.00 -14.48 17.08
N ALA A 330 7.37 -15.31 16.25
CA ALA A 330 6.41 -14.93 15.24
C ALA A 330 5.15 -15.80 15.32
N PHE A 331 4.08 -15.36 14.68
CA PHE A 331 2.90 -16.20 14.43
C PHE A 331 2.48 -16.05 12.96
N SER A 332 1.77 -17.06 12.46
CA SER A 332 1.26 -17.10 11.08
C SER A 332 -0.15 -16.49 10.99
N THR A 333 -0.43 -15.74 9.93
CA THR A 333 -1.79 -15.22 9.67
C THR A 333 -2.80 -16.32 9.33
N LEU A 334 -2.36 -17.57 9.11
CA LEU A 334 -3.26 -18.74 9.09
C LEU A 334 -4.14 -18.85 10.35
N GLY A 335 -3.69 -18.29 11.48
CA GLY A 335 -4.43 -18.27 12.74
C GLY A 335 -5.46 -17.15 12.87
N VAL A 336 -5.44 -16.17 11.97
CA VAL A 336 -6.31 -14.99 11.94
C VAL A 336 -6.76 -14.70 10.49
N PRO A 337 -7.44 -15.66 9.83
CA PRO A 337 -7.71 -15.57 8.39
C PRO A 337 -8.53 -14.34 8.03
N GLY A 338 -8.10 -13.60 7.00
CA GLY A 338 -8.78 -12.40 6.50
C GLY A 338 -8.63 -11.16 7.39
N LEU A 339 -7.88 -11.22 8.49
CA LEU A 339 -7.67 -10.07 9.36
C LEU A 339 -6.82 -9.01 8.66
N ALA A 340 -7.23 -7.74 8.76
CA ALA A 340 -6.51 -6.62 8.14
C ALA A 340 -5.09 -6.45 8.72
N VAL A 341 -4.14 -6.01 7.89
CA VAL A 341 -2.72 -5.88 8.28
C VAL A 341 -2.49 -5.02 9.54
N PRO A 342 -3.12 -3.84 9.72
CA PRO A 342 -2.96 -3.06 10.95
C PRO A 342 -3.38 -3.82 12.21
N GLU A 343 -4.44 -4.62 12.11
CA GLU A 343 -4.93 -5.43 13.21
C GLU A 343 -3.99 -6.61 13.53
N VAL A 344 -3.38 -7.22 12.50
CA VAL A 344 -2.33 -8.23 12.65
C VAL A 344 -1.11 -7.64 13.38
N VAL A 345 -0.65 -6.45 12.97
CA VAL A 345 0.46 -5.74 13.63
C VAL A 345 0.10 -5.39 15.07
N ARG A 346 -1.11 -4.90 15.33
CA ARG A 346 -1.62 -4.61 16.67
C ARG A 346 -1.59 -5.84 17.59
N LEU A 347 -2.01 -7.01 17.09
CA LEU A 347 -1.91 -8.27 17.83
C LEU A 347 -0.44 -8.63 18.13
N ALA A 348 0.45 -8.54 17.15
CA ALA A 348 1.85 -8.83 17.36
C ALA A 348 2.47 -7.95 18.45
N VAL A 349 2.24 -6.63 18.40
CA VAL A 349 2.72 -5.70 19.42
C VAL A 349 2.11 -5.99 20.79
N ALA A 350 0.78 -6.13 20.88
CA ALA A 350 0.07 -6.32 22.15
C ALA A 350 0.49 -7.60 22.88
N HIS A 351 0.84 -8.65 22.13
CA HIS A 351 1.24 -9.94 22.69
C HIS A 351 2.77 -10.17 22.66
N GLY A 352 3.53 -9.15 22.25
CA GLY A 352 5.00 -9.13 22.19
C GLY A 352 5.60 -10.22 21.31
N TYR A 353 5.06 -10.37 20.11
CA TYR A 353 5.68 -11.07 18.98
C TYR A 353 6.53 -10.07 18.19
N HIS A 354 7.65 -10.56 17.67
CA HIS A 354 8.65 -9.75 16.97
C HIS A 354 8.47 -9.80 15.45
N GLY A 355 7.69 -10.76 14.96
CA GLY A 355 7.42 -10.89 13.54
C GLY A 355 6.14 -11.64 13.23
N VAL A 356 5.77 -11.64 11.95
CA VAL A 356 4.58 -12.31 11.43
C VAL A 356 4.95 -13.02 10.13
N GLU A 357 4.46 -14.24 9.99
CA GLU A 357 4.43 -14.95 8.71
C GLU A 357 3.09 -14.65 8.02
N LEU A 358 3.16 -14.07 6.82
CA LEU A 358 2.01 -13.63 6.06
C LEU A 358 1.63 -14.69 5.03
N ARG A 359 0.46 -15.32 5.19
CA ARG A 359 -0.15 -16.15 4.15
C ARG A 359 -0.37 -15.30 2.89
N ALA A 360 0.28 -15.68 1.80
CA ALA A 360 0.22 -14.98 0.52
C ALA A 360 -0.80 -15.65 -0.41
N HIS A 361 -2.06 -15.22 -0.35
CA HIS A 361 -3.15 -15.84 -1.12
C HIS A 361 -4.19 -14.79 -1.55
N PRO A 362 -4.86 -14.92 -2.72
CA PRO A 362 -5.85 -13.93 -3.18
C PRO A 362 -7.04 -13.65 -2.25
N GLU A 363 -7.26 -14.51 -1.24
CA GLU A 363 -8.28 -14.31 -0.20
C GLU A 363 -7.78 -13.45 0.97
N GLU A 364 -6.48 -13.16 1.03
CA GLU A 364 -5.83 -12.42 2.10
C GLU A 364 -5.48 -11.01 1.63
N PRO A 365 -5.29 -10.06 2.57
CA PRO A 365 -4.85 -8.70 2.23
C PRO A 365 -3.48 -8.63 1.55
N VAL A 366 -2.67 -9.69 1.68
CA VAL A 366 -1.33 -9.78 1.10
C VAL A 366 -1.26 -10.94 0.13
N HIS A 367 -0.99 -10.65 -1.14
CA HIS A 367 -0.83 -11.66 -2.19
C HIS A 367 -0.01 -11.09 -3.36
N PRO A 368 0.57 -11.92 -4.25
CA PRO A 368 1.40 -11.44 -5.37
C PRO A 368 0.72 -10.44 -6.31
N GLY A 369 -0.61 -10.44 -6.35
CA GLY A 369 -1.41 -9.55 -7.20
C GLY A 369 -1.61 -8.13 -6.66
N ILE A 370 -1.22 -7.82 -5.41
CA ILE A 370 -1.30 -6.45 -4.89
C ILE A 370 -0.23 -5.56 -5.53
N GLY A 371 -0.59 -4.32 -5.84
CA GLY A 371 0.29 -3.36 -6.48
C GLY A 371 1.38 -2.82 -5.55
N ALA A 372 2.43 -2.21 -6.13
CA ALA A 372 3.59 -1.69 -5.39
C ALA A 372 3.22 -0.76 -4.22
N ARG A 373 2.19 0.08 -4.39
CA ARG A 373 1.69 0.93 -3.30
C ARG A 373 1.14 0.12 -2.13
N GLN A 374 0.32 -0.89 -2.38
CA GLN A 374 -0.24 -1.73 -1.33
C GLN A 374 0.88 -2.49 -0.60
N ARG A 375 1.91 -2.95 -1.34
CA ARG A 375 3.10 -3.57 -0.73
C ARG A 375 3.83 -2.59 0.18
N ALA A 376 4.04 -1.35 -0.27
CA ALA A 376 4.65 -0.29 0.52
C ALA A 376 3.81 0.07 1.76
N ASP A 377 2.49 0.17 1.63
CA ASP A 377 1.57 0.43 2.75
C ASP A 377 1.66 -0.69 3.81
N VAL A 378 1.72 -1.96 3.38
CA VAL A 378 1.94 -3.11 4.27
C VAL A 378 3.31 -3.03 4.95
N ALA A 379 4.38 -2.77 4.20
CA ALA A 379 5.73 -2.64 4.75
C ALA A 379 5.83 -1.51 5.78
N ALA A 380 5.18 -0.37 5.51
CA ALA A 380 5.12 0.78 6.39
C ALA A 380 4.37 0.47 7.68
N GLU A 381 3.26 -0.26 7.62
CA GLU A 381 2.47 -0.66 8.80
C GLU A 381 3.30 -1.55 9.74
N PHE A 382 3.98 -2.57 9.18
CA PHE A 382 4.89 -3.43 9.93
C PHE A 382 6.07 -2.63 10.55
N ALA A 383 6.67 -1.72 9.78
CA ALA A 383 7.73 -0.86 10.27
C ALA A 383 7.27 0.07 11.40
N ALA A 384 6.08 0.66 11.29
CA ALA A 384 5.49 1.53 12.31
C ALA A 384 5.22 0.79 13.63
N GLY A 385 4.78 -0.48 13.54
CA GLY A 385 4.60 -1.34 14.70
C GLY A 385 5.90 -1.89 15.29
N GLY A 386 7.04 -1.72 14.62
CA GLY A 386 8.31 -2.36 15.02
C GLY A 386 8.25 -3.89 14.93
N VAL A 387 7.39 -4.43 14.06
CA VAL A 387 7.18 -5.87 13.84
C VAL A 387 7.77 -6.25 12.49
N ARG A 388 8.51 -7.35 12.42
CA ARG A 388 9.09 -7.80 11.16
C ARG A 388 8.11 -8.64 10.35
N VAL A 389 7.99 -8.37 9.05
CA VAL A 389 7.49 -9.41 8.14
C VAL A 389 8.55 -10.51 8.12
N LEU A 390 8.26 -11.66 8.73
CA LEU A 390 9.21 -12.76 8.80
C LEU A 390 9.31 -13.45 7.44
N THR A 391 8.15 -13.86 6.94
CA THR A 391 8.02 -14.72 5.76
C THR A 391 6.79 -14.35 4.95
N VAL A 392 6.92 -14.35 3.62
CA VAL A 392 5.79 -14.46 2.70
C VAL A 392 5.52 -15.94 2.44
N ALA A 393 4.42 -16.44 2.98
CA ALA A 393 4.04 -17.84 2.93
C ALA A 393 3.19 -18.13 1.68
N GLY A 394 3.88 -18.48 0.57
CA GLY A 394 3.28 -18.83 -0.70
C GLY A 394 2.80 -20.28 -0.76
N TYR A 395 2.19 -20.66 -1.88
CA TYR A 395 1.63 -22.00 -2.13
C TYR A 395 2.37 -22.76 -3.25
N ALA A 396 3.45 -22.19 -3.77
CA ALA A 396 4.21 -22.77 -4.86
C ALA A 396 4.73 -24.16 -4.49
N ARG A 397 4.46 -25.15 -5.35
CA ARG A 397 4.87 -26.54 -5.19
C ARG A 397 6.08 -26.81 -6.09
N VAL A 398 7.27 -26.89 -5.49
CA VAL A 398 8.51 -26.89 -6.28
C VAL A 398 8.83 -28.21 -6.97
N ALA A 399 8.31 -29.33 -6.47
CA ALA A 399 8.42 -30.65 -7.09
C ALA A 399 7.24 -30.99 -8.03
N ASP A 400 6.24 -30.11 -8.12
CA ASP A 400 5.12 -30.25 -9.06
C ASP A 400 5.49 -29.57 -10.40
N PRO A 401 5.71 -30.33 -11.49
CA PRO A 401 6.09 -29.75 -12.77
C PRO A 401 4.95 -28.93 -13.41
N ASP A 402 3.70 -29.17 -12.99
CA ASP A 402 2.51 -28.50 -13.51
C ASP A 402 2.12 -27.27 -12.67
N ASP A 403 2.82 -27.00 -11.56
CA ASP A 403 2.49 -25.88 -10.70
C ASP A 403 2.83 -24.54 -11.37
N ALA A 404 1.80 -23.70 -11.52
CA ALA A 404 1.87 -22.44 -12.24
C ALA A 404 2.29 -21.24 -11.38
N GLU A 405 2.55 -21.42 -10.08
CA GLU A 405 2.86 -20.31 -9.19
C GLU A 405 4.27 -19.75 -9.45
N ARG A 406 4.33 -18.42 -9.61
CA ARG A 406 5.55 -17.70 -9.98
C ARG A 406 6.41 -17.44 -8.73
N LEU A 407 7.48 -18.22 -8.57
CA LEU A 407 8.44 -18.06 -7.46
C LEU A 407 9.11 -16.68 -7.43
N ASP A 408 9.41 -16.13 -8.60
CA ASP A 408 9.97 -14.79 -8.74
C ASP A 408 9.00 -13.72 -8.22
N ALA A 409 7.70 -13.86 -8.48
CA ALA A 409 6.70 -12.94 -7.96
C ALA A 409 6.58 -12.99 -6.43
N LEU A 410 6.74 -14.17 -5.82
CA LEU A 410 6.80 -14.32 -4.36
C LEU A 410 8.06 -13.69 -3.78
N VAL A 411 9.21 -13.84 -4.45
CA VAL A 411 10.48 -13.23 -4.02
C VAL A 411 10.43 -11.71 -4.11
N ASP A 412 9.90 -11.15 -5.20
CA ASP A 412 9.71 -9.70 -5.33
C ASP A 412 8.68 -9.18 -4.31
N LEU A 413 7.60 -9.92 -4.04
CA LEU A 413 6.67 -9.56 -2.96
C LEU A 413 7.39 -9.55 -1.60
N ALA A 414 8.16 -10.59 -1.27
CA ALA A 414 8.94 -10.64 -0.03
C ALA A 414 9.93 -9.49 0.07
N TYR A 415 10.62 -9.16 -1.02
CA TYR A 415 11.54 -8.02 -1.09
C TYR A 415 10.82 -6.70 -0.78
N ASP A 416 9.71 -6.43 -1.47
CA ASP A 416 8.95 -5.18 -1.31
C ASP A 416 8.40 -5.02 0.12
N LEU A 417 8.05 -6.13 0.77
CA LEU A 417 7.55 -6.14 2.15
C LEU A 417 8.67 -6.12 3.21
N GLY A 418 9.93 -6.21 2.80
CA GLY A 418 11.07 -6.33 3.73
C GLY A 418 11.14 -7.69 4.45
N ALA A 419 10.52 -8.73 3.90
CA ALA A 419 10.50 -10.06 4.47
C ALA A 419 11.89 -10.74 4.41
N ALA A 420 12.20 -11.56 5.41
CA ALA A 420 13.46 -12.34 5.40
C ALA A 420 13.35 -13.56 4.48
N TYR A 421 12.15 -14.12 4.39
CA TYR A 421 11.92 -15.44 3.80
C TYR A 421 10.73 -15.47 2.83
N VAL A 422 10.79 -16.40 1.90
CA VAL A 422 9.62 -16.93 1.16
C VAL A 422 9.50 -18.40 1.52
N ARG A 423 8.30 -18.87 1.84
CA ARG A 423 8.04 -20.31 2.01
C ARG A 423 7.49 -20.91 0.73
N VAL A 424 7.95 -22.11 0.40
CA VAL A 424 7.43 -22.95 -0.68
C VAL A 424 7.19 -24.38 -0.20
N PHE A 425 6.26 -25.07 -0.84
CA PHE A 425 5.96 -26.47 -0.57
C PHE A 425 6.73 -27.40 -1.51
N PRO A 426 7.00 -28.65 -1.10
CA PRO A 426 7.52 -29.65 -2.01
C PRO A 426 6.48 -30.03 -3.07
N GLY A 427 5.33 -30.61 -2.69
CA GLY A 427 4.20 -30.88 -3.60
C GLY A 427 4.41 -31.98 -4.66
N GLY A 428 5.40 -32.87 -4.46
CA GLY A 428 5.68 -34.01 -5.34
C GLY A 428 4.71 -35.18 -5.16
N ARG A 429 4.90 -36.23 -5.96
CA ARG A 429 4.12 -37.47 -5.94
C ARG A 429 4.69 -38.56 -5.02
N GLY A 430 5.86 -38.31 -4.42
CA GLY A 430 6.60 -39.25 -3.57
C GLY A 430 7.61 -40.11 -4.34
N GLU A 431 7.99 -39.69 -5.55
CA GLU A 431 8.88 -40.42 -6.45
C GLU A 431 10.30 -39.80 -6.46
N PRO A 432 11.37 -40.56 -6.74
CA PRO A 432 12.74 -40.03 -6.76
C PRO A 432 12.96 -38.86 -7.74
N GLU A 433 12.20 -38.80 -8.84
CA GLU A 433 12.25 -37.73 -9.83
C GLU A 433 11.79 -36.37 -9.27
N ASP A 434 10.96 -36.36 -8.24
CA ASP A 434 10.40 -35.15 -7.61
C ASP A 434 11.51 -34.22 -7.08
N ASP A 435 12.56 -34.81 -6.49
CA ASP A 435 13.73 -34.07 -6.04
C ASP A 435 14.38 -33.30 -7.21
N GLY A 436 14.44 -33.91 -8.39
CA GLY A 436 15.05 -33.30 -9.57
C GLY A 436 14.31 -32.04 -10.01
N VAL A 437 12.99 -32.12 -10.04
CA VAL A 437 12.10 -30.99 -10.37
C VAL A 437 12.26 -29.86 -9.34
N ALA A 438 12.25 -30.21 -8.05
CA ALA A 438 12.45 -29.25 -6.96
C ALA A 438 13.81 -28.55 -7.06
N VAL A 439 14.90 -29.29 -7.31
CA VAL A 439 16.25 -28.74 -7.45
C VAL A 439 16.33 -27.75 -8.61
N GLU A 440 15.79 -28.10 -9.77
CA GLU A 440 15.82 -27.23 -10.95
C GLU A 440 15.08 -25.92 -10.69
N ARG A 441 13.87 -26.01 -10.15
CA ARG A 441 13.00 -24.84 -9.89
C ARG A 441 13.52 -23.94 -8.77
N LEU A 442 14.12 -24.52 -7.72
CA LEU A 442 14.77 -23.73 -6.67
C LEU A 442 16.04 -23.04 -7.19
N ARG A 443 16.84 -23.71 -8.03
CA ARG A 443 18.02 -23.08 -8.66
C ARG A 443 17.64 -21.94 -9.59
N SER A 444 16.52 -22.04 -10.32
CA SER A 444 16.10 -20.97 -11.23
C SER A 444 15.77 -19.65 -10.54
N VAL A 445 15.39 -19.68 -9.24
CA VAL A 445 15.08 -18.47 -8.47
C VAL A 445 16.19 -18.05 -7.49
N ALA A 446 17.19 -18.90 -7.26
CA ALA A 446 18.23 -18.67 -6.26
C ALA A 446 19.02 -17.36 -6.46
N ALA A 447 19.34 -17.01 -7.70
CA ALA A 447 20.06 -15.77 -8.02
C ALA A 447 19.23 -14.53 -7.69
N LEU A 448 17.95 -14.51 -8.12
CA LEU A 448 17.02 -13.43 -7.79
C LEU A 448 16.85 -13.29 -6.27
N ALA A 449 16.64 -14.39 -5.56
CA ALA A 449 16.51 -14.38 -4.10
C ALA A 449 17.76 -13.78 -3.43
N ALA A 450 18.96 -14.14 -3.89
CA ALA A 450 20.21 -13.57 -3.40
C ALA A 450 20.31 -12.06 -3.66
N ASP A 451 20.00 -11.61 -4.88
CA ASP A 451 20.03 -10.20 -5.27
C ASP A 451 19.05 -9.36 -4.44
N ARG A 452 17.89 -9.93 -4.10
CA ARG A 452 16.88 -9.31 -3.23
C ARG A 452 17.20 -9.44 -1.73
N GLY A 453 18.22 -10.19 -1.34
CA GLY A 453 18.51 -10.46 0.07
C GLY A 453 17.40 -11.24 0.79
N VAL A 454 16.63 -12.05 0.05
CA VAL A 454 15.56 -12.92 0.54
C VAL A 454 16.02 -14.38 0.48
N ARG A 455 15.61 -15.22 1.45
CA ARG A 455 15.85 -16.67 1.38
C ARG A 455 14.58 -17.44 1.07
N VAL A 456 14.60 -18.32 0.06
CA VAL A 456 13.50 -19.23 -0.27
C VAL A 456 13.65 -20.49 0.57
N LEU A 457 12.66 -20.82 1.39
CA LEU A 457 12.68 -21.94 2.31
C LEU A 457 11.74 -23.04 1.84
N LEU A 458 12.29 -24.22 1.57
CA LEU A 458 11.53 -25.44 1.34
C LEU A 458 11.06 -25.99 2.68
N GLU A 459 9.75 -26.12 2.84
CA GLU A 459 9.14 -26.64 4.06
C GLU A 459 9.21 -28.17 4.11
N THR A 460 9.46 -28.73 5.29
CA THR A 460 9.16 -30.14 5.57
C THR A 460 7.65 -30.35 5.51
N HIS A 461 7.14 -30.90 4.41
CA HIS A 461 5.69 -31.02 4.16
C HIS A 461 5.41 -32.20 3.22
N ASP A 462 4.13 -32.59 3.06
CA ASP A 462 3.59 -33.53 2.05
C ASP A 462 4.46 -34.73 1.59
N SER A 463 5.21 -34.55 0.51
CA SER A 463 6.06 -35.53 -0.19
C SER A 463 7.47 -35.58 0.40
N HIS A 464 7.90 -34.52 1.09
CA HIS A 464 9.20 -34.38 1.74
C HIS A 464 9.01 -34.08 3.24
N ARG A 465 8.27 -34.96 3.93
CA ARG A 465 7.92 -34.78 5.34
C ARG A 465 9.11 -34.82 6.30
N THR A 466 10.22 -35.47 5.93
CA THR A 466 11.39 -35.62 6.79
C THR A 466 12.47 -34.58 6.49
N GLY A 467 13.22 -34.19 7.51
CA GLY A 467 14.40 -33.34 7.40
C GLY A 467 15.43 -33.93 6.45
N THR A 468 15.62 -35.25 6.47
CA THR A 468 16.49 -35.96 5.51
C THR A 468 16.02 -35.79 4.06
N ALA A 469 14.71 -35.83 3.80
CA ALA A 469 14.17 -35.63 2.44
C ALA A 469 14.39 -34.19 1.95
N VAL A 470 14.11 -33.20 2.78
CA VAL A 470 14.36 -31.78 2.45
C VAL A 470 15.85 -31.50 2.27
N ALA A 471 16.71 -32.00 3.17
CA ALA A 471 18.16 -31.83 3.08
C ALA A 471 18.73 -32.39 1.77
N ARG A 472 18.24 -33.54 1.31
CA ARG A 472 18.65 -34.15 0.03
C ARG A 472 18.41 -33.23 -1.18
N VAL A 473 17.30 -32.49 -1.19
CA VAL A 473 17.02 -31.47 -2.22
C VAL A 473 17.97 -30.28 -2.05
N LEU A 474 18.10 -29.75 -0.83
CA LEU A 474 18.85 -28.52 -0.56
C LEU A 474 20.37 -28.67 -0.77
N ASP A 475 20.95 -29.82 -0.40
CA ASP A 475 22.35 -30.17 -0.66
C ASP A 475 22.67 -30.14 -2.16
N ARG A 476 21.70 -30.58 -2.98
CA ARG A 476 21.82 -30.54 -4.44
C ARG A 476 21.62 -29.12 -4.97
N VAL A 477 20.72 -28.30 -4.41
CA VAL A 477 20.56 -26.90 -4.82
C VAL A 477 21.85 -26.12 -4.61
N GLY A 478 22.46 -26.21 -3.42
CA GLY A 478 23.77 -25.64 -3.11
C GLY A 478 23.85 -24.12 -3.11
N ALA A 479 22.71 -23.43 -2.93
CA ALA A 479 22.62 -21.96 -2.95
C ALA A 479 22.30 -21.41 -1.55
N PRO A 480 23.07 -20.45 -0.99
CA PRO A 480 22.80 -19.88 0.34
C PRO A 480 21.46 -19.13 0.46
N SER A 481 20.94 -18.63 -0.66
CA SER A 481 19.62 -18.00 -0.77
C SER A 481 18.46 -19.01 -0.76
N VAL A 482 18.74 -20.30 -0.67
CA VAL A 482 17.75 -21.37 -0.51
C VAL A 482 18.03 -22.11 0.80
N GLY A 483 16.99 -22.53 1.52
CA GLY A 483 17.13 -23.17 2.82
C GLY A 483 15.91 -24.00 3.20
N ALA A 484 15.84 -24.37 4.48
CA ALA A 484 14.77 -25.17 5.03
C ALA A 484 13.87 -24.36 5.98
N LEU A 485 12.57 -24.62 5.90
CA LEU A 485 11.59 -24.32 6.94
C LEU A 485 11.26 -25.64 7.64
N TRP A 486 11.51 -25.73 8.94
CA TRP A 486 11.20 -26.93 9.70
C TRP A 486 9.82 -26.81 10.36
N ASP A 487 8.83 -27.50 9.81
CA ASP A 487 7.56 -27.77 10.47
C ASP A 487 7.67 -29.04 11.33
N VAL A 488 7.50 -28.87 12.65
CA VAL A 488 7.64 -29.98 13.62
C VAL A 488 6.57 -31.06 13.44
N MET A 489 5.34 -30.68 13.07
CA MET A 489 4.25 -31.64 12.88
C MET A 489 4.55 -32.56 11.70
N HIS A 490 5.00 -32.04 10.57
CA HIS A 490 5.23 -32.84 9.38
C HIS A 490 6.36 -33.85 9.55
N THR A 491 7.46 -33.46 10.22
CA THR A 491 8.53 -34.42 10.56
C THR A 491 8.07 -35.49 11.56
N TRP A 492 7.24 -35.11 12.54
CA TRP A 492 6.62 -36.05 13.48
C TRP A 492 5.68 -37.04 12.76
N LEU A 493 4.84 -36.55 11.84
CA LEU A 493 3.99 -37.40 10.97
C LEU A 493 4.83 -38.30 10.04
N GLY A 494 6.04 -37.87 9.68
CA GLY A 494 7.03 -38.65 8.95
C GLY A 494 7.75 -39.70 9.80
N GLY A 495 7.49 -39.77 11.10
CA GLY A 495 8.11 -40.72 12.03
C GLY A 495 9.56 -40.36 12.41
N GLU A 496 10.01 -39.15 12.11
CA GLU A 496 11.37 -38.68 12.40
C GLU A 496 11.41 -38.02 13.78
N SER A 497 12.42 -38.34 14.59
CA SER A 497 12.59 -37.68 15.89
C SER A 497 13.11 -36.25 15.70
N PRO A 498 12.80 -35.30 16.61
CA PRO A 498 13.28 -33.93 16.45
C PRO A 498 14.80 -33.77 16.41
N VAL A 499 15.54 -34.70 17.04
CA VAL A 499 17.02 -34.73 16.99
C VAL A 499 17.52 -35.08 15.58
N GLU A 500 16.89 -36.05 14.93
CA GLU A 500 17.22 -36.45 13.55
C GLU A 500 16.87 -35.33 12.57
N SER A 501 15.66 -34.77 12.68
CA SER A 501 15.20 -33.64 11.85
C SER A 501 16.15 -32.45 11.97
N TYR A 502 16.52 -32.06 13.20
CA TYR A 502 17.46 -30.96 13.41
C TYR A 502 18.84 -31.28 12.84
N ALA A 503 19.37 -32.48 13.07
CA ALA A 503 20.69 -32.87 12.55
C ALA A 503 20.75 -32.78 11.02
N ALA A 504 19.68 -33.17 10.32
CA ALA A 504 19.58 -33.06 8.87
C ALA A 504 19.40 -31.61 8.39
N LEU A 505 18.58 -30.81 9.08
CA LEU A 505 18.17 -29.48 8.61
C LEU A 505 19.08 -28.34 9.07
N ALA A 506 19.84 -28.50 10.16
CA ALA A 506 20.67 -27.45 10.76
C ALA A 506 21.57 -26.69 9.77
N PRO A 507 22.20 -27.33 8.75
CA PRO A 507 23.00 -26.61 7.75
C PRO A 507 22.20 -25.63 6.89
N HIS A 508 20.89 -25.86 6.74
CA HIS A 508 20.01 -25.14 5.81
C HIS A 508 18.95 -24.29 6.51
N LEU A 509 18.77 -24.49 7.82
CA LEU A 509 17.62 -24.00 8.59
C LEU A 509 17.47 -22.47 8.51
N GLY A 510 16.29 -22.02 8.11
CA GLY A 510 15.87 -20.62 8.19
C GLY A 510 15.18 -20.32 9.52
N TYR A 511 14.11 -21.05 9.81
CA TYR A 511 13.39 -20.99 11.09
C TYR A 511 12.55 -22.25 11.32
N VAL A 512 11.98 -22.36 12.52
CA VAL A 512 11.12 -23.48 12.93
C VAL A 512 9.68 -23.02 13.08
N GLN A 513 8.75 -23.76 12.48
CA GLN A 513 7.33 -23.67 12.74
C GLN A 513 6.94 -24.64 13.85
N VAL A 514 6.26 -24.09 14.85
CA VAL A 514 5.68 -24.83 15.97
C VAL A 514 4.17 -24.79 15.89
N LYS A 515 3.54 -25.89 16.28
CA LYS A 515 2.09 -26.04 16.41
C LYS A 515 1.82 -27.13 17.44
N ASP A 516 0.55 -27.41 17.72
CA ASP A 516 0.18 -28.55 18.54
C ASP A 516 -1.15 -29.12 18.07
N ILE A 517 -1.30 -30.44 18.15
CA ILE A 517 -2.44 -31.19 17.61
C ILE A 517 -2.77 -32.37 18.52
N ALA A 518 -3.97 -32.94 18.38
CA ALA A 518 -4.43 -34.03 19.26
C ALA A 518 -3.79 -35.39 18.92
N SER A 519 -3.66 -35.73 17.63
CA SER A 519 -3.02 -36.97 17.18
C SER A 519 -2.65 -36.89 15.69
N ALA A 520 -2.07 -37.96 15.13
CA ALA A 520 -1.81 -38.05 13.69
C ALA A 520 -3.10 -38.07 12.85
N GLU A 521 -4.20 -38.54 13.44
CA GLU A 521 -5.53 -38.63 12.81
C GLU A 521 -6.36 -37.35 13.00
N ASP A 522 -6.11 -36.59 14.08
CA ASP A 522 -6.76 -35.31 14.36
C ASP A 522 -5.72 -34.19 14.48
N THR A 523 -5.51 -33.53 13.34
CA THR A 523 -4.61 -32.40 13.18
C THR A 523 -5.28 -31.05 13.46
N THR A 524 -6.45 -31.03 14.13
CA THR A 524 -7.09 -29.77 14.55
C THR A 524 -6.12 -28.98 15.45
N PRO A 525 -5.86 -27.69 15.16
CA PRO A 525 -4.86 -26.93 15.89
C PRO A 525 -5.30 -26.69 17.33
N LEU A 526 -4.38 -26.94 18.27
CA LEU A 526 -4.56 -26.77 19.71
C LEU A 526 -3.65 -25.67 20.25
N PRO A 527 -3.98 -25.09 21.42
CA PRO A 527 -3.04 -24.25 22.16
C PRO A 527 -1.72 -25.00 22.42
N LEU A 528 -0.59 -24.30 22.33
CA LEU A 528 0.73 -24.90 22.55
C LEU A 528 0.82 -25.56 23.94
N GLY A 529 1.15 -26.86 23.96
CA GLY A 529 1.26 -27.68 25.16
C GLY A 529 -0.02 -28.46 25.52
N ALA A 530 -1.08 -28.33 24.73
CA ALA A 530 -2.32 -29.10 24.91
C ALA A 530 -2.37 -30.37 24.03
N GLY A 531 -1.44 -30.52 23.08
CA GLY A 531 -1.39 -31.65 22.16
C GLY A 531 -0.19 -32.57 22.39
N VAL A 532 0.13 -33.35 21.36
CA VAL A 532 1.10 -34.46 21.42
C VAL A 532 2.46 -34.15 20.81
N LEU A 533 2.66 -32.97 20.20
CA LEU A 533 3.91 -32.70 19.49
C LEU A 533 5.10 -32.53 20.46
N PRO A 534 6.28 -33.11 20.15
CA PRO A 534 7.44 -33.12 21.03
C PRO A 534 8.21 -31.79 21.01
N LEU A 535 7.52 -30.67 21.28
CA LEU A 535 8.06 -29.31 21.15
C LEU A 535 9.27 -29.08 22.06
N ALA A 536 9.32 -29.68 23.25
CA ALA A 536 10.48 -29.55 24.14
C ALA A 536 11.75 -30.12 23.51
N ASP A 537 11.64 -31.28 22.85
CA ASP A 537 12.76 -31.95 22.21
C ASP A 537 13.15 -31.26 20.89
N ALA A 538 12.17 -30.73 20.16
CA ALA A 538 12.41 -29.97 18.94
C ALA A 538 13.13 -28.62 19.19
N LEU A 539 12.82 -27.98 20.31
CA LEU A 539 13.45 -26.70 20.69
C LEU A 539 14.78 -26.86 21.43
N ALA A 540 15.05 -28.03 22.01
CA ALA A 540 16.27 -28.32 22.77
C ALA A 540 17.60 -28.09 22.01
N PRO A 541 17.74 -28.47 20.73
CA PRO A 541 18.99 -28.28 20.01
C PRO A 541 19.15 -26.88 19.42
N LEU A 542 18.13 -26.01 19.50
CA LEU A 542 18.18 -24.68 18.92
C LEU A 542 19.12 -23.76 19.70
N GLY A 543 19.90 -22.97 18.98
CA GLY A 543 20.79 -21.97 19.56
C GLY A 543 20.03 -20.81 20.22
N PRO A 544 20.75 -19.90 20.90
CA PRO A 544 20.16 -18.74 21.56
C PRO A 544 19.58 -17.69 20.59
N GLU A 545 19.82 -17.87 19.28
CA GLU A 545 19.40 -16.97 18.22
C GLU A 545 18.57 -17.74 17.20
N GLY A 546 17.52 -17.11 16.66
CA GLY A 546 16.66 -17.73 15.66
C GLY A 546 15.22 -17.22 15.73
N TRP A 547 14.36 -17.82 14.92
CA TRP A 547 12.94 -17.54 14.88
C TRP A 547 12.13 -18.80 15.18
N LEU A 548 11.11 -18.64 16.03
CA LEU A 548 10.04 -19.61 16.21
C LEU A 548 8.74 -18.99 15.72
N CYS A 549 8.12 -19.60 14.72
CA CYS A 549 6.85 -19.16 14.18
C CYS A 549 5.73 -20.10 14.65
N TRP A 550 4.72 -19.59 15.35
CA TRP A 550 3.54 -20.39 15.66
C TRP A 550 2.58 -20.39 14.47
N GLU A 551 2.55 -21.52 13.76
CA GLU A 551 1.62 -21.75 12.65
C GLU A 551 0.33 -22.42 13.19
N TYR A 552 -0.57 -21.59 13.73
CA TYR A 552 -1.87 -22.06 14.21
C TYR A 552 -2.88 -22.06 13.05
N GLU A 553 -3.24 -23.24 12.53
CA GLU A 553 -3.91 -23.38 11.22
C GLU A 553 -5.44 -23.18 11.25
N LYS A 554 -5.92 -22.16 11.97
CA LYS A 554 -7.36 -21.83 12.12
C LYS A 554 -8.10 -21.73 10.78
N ARG A 555 -7.44 -21.26 9.71
CA ARG A 555 -7.99 -21.14 8.35
C ARG A 555 -8.66 -22.44 7.85
N TRP A 556 -8.12 -23.60 8.23
CA TRP A 556 -8.61 -24.91 7.80
C TRP A 556 -9.59 -25.55 8.80
N TYR A 557 -9.67 -25.02 10.02
CA TYR A 557 -10.49 -25.55 11.11
C TYR A 557 -11.35 -24.44 11.72
N PRO A 558 -12.47 -24.04 11.06
CA PRO A 558 -13.32 -22.96 11.53
C PRO A 558 -13.86 -23.14 12.96
N GLN A 559 -13.90 -24.37 13.48
CA GLN A 559 -14.30 -24.72 14.84
C GLN A 559 -13.20 -24.58 15.90
N ALA A 560 -11.92 -24.46 15.50
CA ALA A 560 -10.81 -24.33 16.45
C ALA A 560 -10.92 -23.02 17.27
N ALA A 561 -10.27 -22.95 18.43
CA ALA A 561 -10.29 -21.73 19.23
C ALA A 561 -9.67 -20.53 18.47
N GLU A 562 -10.10 -19.30 18.78
CA GLU A 562 -9.56 -18.10 18.15
C GLU A 562 -8.15 -17.78 18.65
N LEU A 563 -7.20 -17.57 17.73
CA LEU A 563 -5.79 -17.33 18.07
C LEU A 563 -5.55 -16.12 18.99
N PRO A 564 -6.23 -14.95 18.84
CA PRO A 564 -5.96 -13.79 19.69
C PRO A 564 -6.03 -14.06 21.20
N GLY A 565 -6.94 -14.95 21.63
CA GLY A 565 -7.07 -15.34 23.04
C GLY A 565 -5.95 -16.26 23.55
N LEU A 566 -5.10 -16.77 22.66
CA LEU A 566 -4.05 -17.76 22.95
C LEU A 566 -2.64 -17.19 22.84
N LEU A 567 -2.46 -16.05 22.15
CA LEU A 567 -1.14 -15.50 21.76
C LEU A 567 -0.19 -15.30 22.95
N THR A 568 -0.65 -14.67 24.04
CA THR A 568 0.19 -14.43 25.23
C THR A 568 0.67 -15.73 25.86
N ALA A 569 -0.26 -16.64 26.14
CA ALA A 569 0.04 -17.91 26.80
C ALA A 569 0.94 -18.81 25.95
N GLY A 570 0.72 -18.82 24.63
CA GLY A 570 1.58 -19.57 23.71
C GLY A 570 3.01 -19.04 23.66
N ARG A 571 3.20 -17.71 23.62
CA ARG A 571 4.54 -17.10 23.66
C ARG A 571 5.26 -17.43 24.98
N GLU A 572 4.57 -17.30 26.11
CA GLU A 572 5.12 -17.64 27.43
C GLU A 572 5.50 -19.12 27.52
N ARG A 573 4.70 -20.01 26.91
CA ARG A 573 5.01 -21.43 26.83
C ARG A 573 6.30 -21.68 26.03
N LEU A 574 6.47 -21.05 24.87
CA LEU A 574 7.70 -21.17 24.08
C LEU A 574 8.92 -20.65 24.85
N ALA A 575 8.79 -19.50 25.51
CA ALA A 575 9.85 -18.96 26.36
C ALA A 575 10.23 -19.92 27.51
N ALA A 576 9.23 -20.54 28.15
CA ALA A 576 9.46 -21.52 29.22
C ALA A 576 10.15 -22.79 28.71
N LEU A 577 9.82 -23.26 27.51
CA LEU A 577 10.50 -24.42 26.90
C LEU A 577 11.97 -24.12 26.62
N LEU A 578 12.28 -22.95 26.07
CA LEU A 578 13.67 -22.51 25.80
C LEU A 578 14.48 -22.26 27.08
N ALA A 579 13.85 -21.73 28.13
CA ALA A 579 14.54 -21.52 29.40
C ALA A 579 14.98 -22.85 30.04
N ARG A 580 14.17 -23.91 29.90
CA ARG A 580 14.47 -25.24 30.43
C ARG A 580 15.60 -25.95 29.67
N THR A 581 15.86 -25.59 28.42
CA THR A 581 16.94 -26.16 27.62
C THR A 581 18.27 -25.42 27.85
N ALA A 582 18.22 -24.14 28.20
CA ALA A 582 19.39 -23.33 28.54
C ALA A 582 20.00 -23.62 29.93
N THR A 583 19.28 -24.33 30.81
CA THR A 583 19.78 -24.67 32.16
C THR A 583 20.56 -25.99 32.09
N PRO A 584 21.84 -26.06 32.53
CA PRO A 584 22.56 -27.32 32.55
C PRO A 584 21.85 -28.28 33.51
N ARG A 585 21.52 -29.49 33.04
CA ARG A 585 21.15 -30.57 33.96
C ARG A 585 22.39 -30.86 34.81
N LEU A 586 22.38 -30.46 36.08
CA LEU A 586 23.36 -30.93 37.04
C LEU A 586 23.23 -32.46 37.17
N PRO A 587 24.35 -33.19 37.24
CA PRO A 587 24.39 -34.65 37.17
C PRO A 587 23.64 -35.34 38.30
#